data_AF-A0A4S8M476-F1
#
_entry.id   AF-A0A4S8M476-F1
#
_cell.length_a   1.000
_cell.length_b   1.000
_cell.length_c   1.000
_cell.angle_alpha   90.00
_cell.angle_beta   90.00
_cell.angle_gamma   90.00
#
_symmetry.space_group_name_H-M   'P 1'
#
loop_
_entity.id
_entity.type
_entity.pdbx_description
1 polymer ?
#
loop_
_entity_poly.entity_id
_entity_poly.type
_entity_poly.pdbx_seq_one_letter_code
_entity_poly.pdbx_strand_id
1 'polypeptide(L)'
;MSSLAGLFSPEVIDSVLSARYLSAVALVSVVYDHFITFDQELKNIWGSNSSTGRGYLHKVTFVLNRYVASSVSAYTAFVLSGDGKGLLDDQVSPCRRFIWVFTMVATIFIGVTQFIIILRVYHLWDKRRSMTVILFLGFLISFSAATVLAVITVIKVQPVTHFFPFVNTCGFLEIPKTLPYVLGSLLLFDLFLIVMAIFNALETPHDTHAEVFERLHRDGARLFLVLFILRLITLIMSVVGNPADTFAVLSVVWSLNSVLISRIHLRVEGLRFLNFGVGKSFLIM
;
A
#
# COMPACT_ATOMS: atom_id res chain seq x y z
N MET A 1 -0.78 8.76 -38.96
CA MET A 1 -2.26 8.76 -39.08
C MET A 1 -2.89 7.44 -38.65
N SER A 2 -2.24 6.28 -38.80
CA SER A 2 -2.74 4.98 -38.32
C SER A 2 -2.80 4.82 -36.80
N SER A 3 -1.98 5.52 -36.00
CA SER A 3 -2.01 5.38 -34.53
C SER A 3 -3.07 6.25 -33.83
N LEU A 4 -3.61 7.28 -34.49
CA LEU A 4 -4.65 8.14 -33.92
C LEU A 4 -6.03 7.50 -34.03
N ALA A 5 -6.30 6.73 -35.08
CA ALA A 5 -7.58 6.04 -35.27
C ALA A 5 -7.83 4.96 -34.21
N GLY A 6 -6.77 4.27 -33.74
CA GLY A 6 -6.87 3.30 -32.65
C GLY A 6 -7.12 3.93 -31.28
N LEU A 7 -6.81 5.22 -31.11
CA LEU A 7 -7.00 5.96 -29.85
C LEU A 7 -8.49 6.29 -29.57
N PHE A 8 -9.31 6.32 -30.62
CA PHE A 8 -10.74 6.60 -30.56
C PHE A 8 -11.59 5.32 -30.62
N SER A 9 -10.99 4.14 -30.43
CA SER A 9 -11.79 2.93 -30.30
C SER A 9 -12.65 3.03 -29.02
N PRO A 10 -13.91 2.57 -29.06
CA PRO A 10 -14.80 2.62 -27.90
C PRO A 10 -14.20 1.92 -26.67
N GLU A 11 -13.44 0.85 -26.88
CA GLU A 11 -12.74 0.12 -25.81
C GLU A 11 -11.74 0.97 -25.04
N VAL A 12 -10.95 1.82 -25.73
CA VAL A 12 -9.97 2.70 -25.09
C VAL A 12 -10.66 3.79 -24.27
N ILE A 13 -11.77 4.33 -24.78
CA ILE A 13 -12.57 5.34 -24.09
C ILE A 13 -13.17 4.75 -22.81
N ASP A 14 -13.74 3.54 -22.88
CA ASP A 14 -14.34 2.85 -21.74
C ASP A 14 -13.31 2.52 -20.67
N SER A 15 -12.11 2.06 -21.04
CA SER A 15 -11.02 1.79 -20.07
C SER A 15 -10.51 3.06 -19.40
N VAL A 16 -10.35 4.17 -20.14
CA VAL A 16 -9.92 5.46 -19.55
C VAL A 16 -10.99 6.02 -18.61
N LEU A 17 -12.26 5.92 -18.99
CA LEU A 17 -13.38 6.34 -18.15
C LEU A 17 -13.48 5.48 -16.89
N SER A 18 -13.28 4.16 -17.02
CA SER A 18 -13.23 3.23 -15.90
C SER A 18 -12.09 3.60 -14.93
N ALA A 19 -10.90 3.93 -15.44
CA ALA A 19 -9.78 4.36 -14.60
C ALA A 19 -10.08 5.64 -13.83
N ARG A 20 -10.77 6.61 -14.44
CA ARG A 20 -11.22 7.84 -13.78
C ARG A 20 -12.16 7.54 -12.63
N TYR A 21 -13.26 6.82 -12.90
CA TYR A 21 -14.24 6.51 -11.87
C TYR A 21 -13.66 5.65 -10.75
N LEU A 22 -12.83 4.66 -11.07
CA LEU A 22 -12.18 3.82 -10.07
C LEU A 22 -11.17 4.60 -9.21
N SER A 23 -10.45 5.58 -9.76
CA SER A 23 -9.59 6.46 -8.97
C SER A 23 -10.39 7.35 -8.00
N ALA A 24 -11.57 7.82 -8.42
CA ALA A 24 -12.49 8.55 -7.56
C ALA A 24 -13.07 7.66 -6.45
N VAL A 25 -13.49 6.43 -6.78
CA VAL A 25 -13.94 5.43 -5.79
C VAL A 25 -12.84 5.13 -4.79
N ALA A 26 -11.59 4.97 -5.25
CA ALA A 26 -10.43 4.75 -4.40
C ALA A 26 -10.23 5.91 -3.40
N LEU A 27 -10.28 7.15 -3.88
CA LEU A 27 -10.22 8.35 -3.04
C LEU A 27 -11.35 8.39 -2.01
N VAL A 28 -12.60 8.24 -2.45
CA VAL A 28 -13.78 8.28 -1.56
C VAL A 28 -13.67 7.20 -0.49
N SER A 29 -13.20 6.00 -0.83
CA SER A 29 -13.03 4.91 0.12
C SER A 29 -12.02 5.25 1.23
N VAL A 30 -10.88 5.85 0.88
CA VAL A 30 -9.85 6.24 1.86
C VAL A 30 -10.32 7.41 2.73
N VAL A 31 -10.97 8.40 2.13
CA VAL A 31 -11.49 9.57 2.85
C VAL A 31 -12.63 9.17 3.79
N TYR A 32 -13.55 8.33 3.32
CA TYR A 32 -14.63 7.78 4.14
C TYR A 32 -14.08 7.00 5.33
N ASP A 33 -13.09 6.12 5.09
CA ASP A 33 -12.41 5.38 6.16
C ASP A 33 -11.74 6.31 7.18
N HIS A 34 -11.13 7.40 6.71
CA HIS A 34 -10.52 8.41 7.57
C HIS A 34 -11.54 9.02 8.53
N PHE A 35 -12.69 9.47 8.02
CA PHE A 35 -13.72 10.07 8.85
C PHE A 35 -14.31 9.12 9.89
N ILE A 36 -14.64 7.88 9.52
CA ILE A 36 -15.30 6.93 10.43
C ILE A 36 -14.38 6.34 11.49
N THR A 37 -13.07 6.59 11.41
CA THR A 37 -12.10 6.11 12.41
C THR A 37 -11.30 7.25 13.05
N PHE A 38 -11.69 8.50 12.78
CA PHE A 38 -10.99 9.68 13.25
C PHE A 38 -11.03 9.81 14.79
N ASP A 39 -12.15 9.42 15.40
CA ASP A 39 -12.32 9.35 16.85
C ASP A 39 -11.33 8.38 17.51
N GLN A 40 -11.20 7.18 16.92
CA GLN A 40 -10.26 6.15 17.37
C GLN A 40 -8.82 6.59 17.14
N GLU A 41 -8.55 7.31 16.05
CA GLU A 41 -7.24 7.84 15.73
C GLU A 41 -6.79 8.89 16.76
N LEU A 42 -7.65 9.87 17.06
CA LEU A 42 -7.39 10.87 18.08
C LEU A 42 -7.10 10.23 19.44
N LYS A 43 -7.86 9.20 19.82
CA LYS A 43 -7.68 8.51 21.10
C LYS A 43 -6.43 7.63 21.12
N ASN A 44 -6.25 6.78 20.12
CA ASN A 44 -5.26 5.70 20.16
C ASN A 44 -3.87 6.13 19.65
N ILE A 45 -3.79 7.06 18.71
CA ILE A 45 -2.51 7.51 18.13
C ILE A 45 -2.08 8.82 18.77
N TRP A 46 -2.96 9.82 18.77
CA TRP A 46 -2.62 11.18 19.18
C TRP A 46 -2.73 11.39 20.70
N GLY A 47 -3.71 10.76 21.36
CA GLY A 47 -3.90 10.78 22.81
C GLY A 47 -2.87 9.95 23.58
N SER A 48 -2.06 9.15 22.89
CA SER A 48 -0.96 8.41 23.48
C SER A 48 0.20 9.34 23.86
N ASN A 49 0.37 9.63 25.16
CA ASN A 49 1.52 10.34 25.71
C ASN A 49 2.83 9.52 25.72
N SER A 50 2.95 8.51 24.83
CA SER A 50 4.15 7.69 24.72
C SER A 50 5.31 8.51 24.14
N SER A 51 6.05 9.16 25.04
CA SER A 51 7.32 9.88 24.81
C SER A 51 8.51 8.93 24.60
N THR A 52 8.28 7.62 24.51
CA THR A 52 9.34 6.63 24.24
C THR A 52 9.59 6.54 22.73
N GLY A 53 10.85 6.41 22.30
CA GLY A 53 11.22 6.34 20.86
C GLY A 53 10.46 5.28 20.04
N ARG A 54 10.01 4.20 20.69
CA ARG A 54 9.16 3.17 20.07
C ARG A 54 7.76 3.69 19.71
N GLY A 55 7.15 4.51 20.56
CA GLY A 55 5.85 5.13 20.29
C GLY A 55 5.90 6.11 19.12
N TYR A 56 7.01 6.85 18.99
CA TYR A 56 7.24 7.75 17.86
C TYR A 56 7.27 7.00 16.51
N LEU A 57 7.96 5.86 16.43
CA LEU A 57 8.02 5.06 15.21
C LEU A 57 6.62 4.63 14.74
N HIS A 58 5.77 4.16 15.65
CA HIS A 58 4.39 3.77 15.31
C HIS A 58 3.57 4.96 14.77
N LYS A 59 3.70 6.16 15.38
CA LYS A 59 3.05 7.38 14.89
C LYS A 59 3.52 7.77 13.50
N VAL A 60 4.83 7.81 13.25
CA VAL A 60 5.40 8.14 11.93
C VAL A 60 4.93 7.14 10.88
N THR A 61 5.02 5.85 11.18
CA THR A 61 4.59 4.78 10.27
C THR A 61 3.09 4.85 9.96
N PHE A 62 2.25 5.17 10.96
CA PHE A 62 0.83 5.40 10.76
C PHE A 62 0.57 6.60 9.85
N VAL A 63 1.25 7.72 10.10
CA VAL A 63 1.09 8.93 9.29
C VAL A 63 1.52 8.69 7.84
N LEU A 64 2.67 8.04 7.63
CA LEU A 64 3.16 7.67 6.31
C LEU A 64 2.22 6.72 5.58
N ASN A 65 1.65 5.73 6.25
CA ASN A 65 0.72 4.81 5.60
C ASN A 65 -0.62 5.50 5.26
N ARG A 66 -1.14 6.34 6.17
CA ARG A 66 -2.51 6.86 6.05
C ARG A 66 -2.58 8.16 5.27
N TYR A 67 -1.83 9.17 5.70
CA TYR A 67 -1.94 10.51 5.12
C TYR A 67 -1.27 10.62 3.76
N VAL A 68 -0.11 9.97 3.58
CA VAL A 68 0.56 9.96 2.27
C VAL A 68 -0.30 9.21 1.26
N ALA A 69 -0.86 8.03 1.61
CA ALA A 69 -1.75 7.31 0.71
C ALA A 69 -3.00 8.14 0.35
N SER A 70 -3.64 8.79 1.34
CA SER A 70 -4.79 9.67 1.09
C SER A 70 -4.44 10.82 0.14
N SER A 71 -3.28 11.45 0.38
CA SER A 71 -2.80 12.58 -0.44
C SER A 71 -2.49 12.15 -1.87
N VAL A 72 -1.90 10.97 -2.06
CA VAL A 72 -1.58 10.45 -3.40
C VAL A 72 -2.84 9.99 -4.13
N SER A 73 -3.79 9.35 -3.45
CA SER A 73 -5.09 9.02 -4.05
C SER A 73 -5.82 10.29 -4.49
N ALA A 74 -5.77 11.35 -3.68
CA ALA A 74 -6.36 12.65 -4.04
C ALA A 74 -5.66 13.29 -5.24
N TYR A 75 -4.32 13.30 -5.24
CA TYR A 75 -3.52 13.79 -6.37
C TYR A 75 -3.77 13.00 -7.65
N THR A 76 -3.87 11.67 -7.55
CA THR A 76 -4.13 10.78 -8.69
C THR A 76 -5.51 11.02 -9.27
N ALA A 77 -6.55 11.11 -8.43
CA ALA A 77 -7.90 11.43 -8.87
C ALA A 77 -7.99 12.82 -9.51
N PHE A 78 -7.30 13.81 -8.93
CA PHE A 78 -7.21 15.16 -9.49
C PHE A 78 -6.54 15.16 -10.87
N VAL A 79 -5.40 14.49 -11.04
CA VAL A 79 -4.71 14.40 -12.34
C VAL A 79 -5.56 13.67 -13.38
N LEU A 80 -6.28 12.61 -12.99
CA LEU A 80 -7.15 11.85 -13.90
C LEU A 80 -8.44 12.58 -14.25
N SER A 81 -8.92 13.52 -13.43
CA SER A 81 -10.13 14.31 -13.69
C SER A 81 -9.99 15.21 -14.92
N GLY A 82 -8.77 15.60 -15.29
CA GLY A 82 -8.51 16.53 -16.40
C GLY A 82 -8.51 18.01 -16.00
N ASP A 83 -8.73 18.33 -14.73
CA ASP A 83 -8.73 19.70 -14.20
C ASP A 83 -7.33 20.22 -13.81
N GLY A 84 -6.28 19.42 -14.03
CA GLY A 84 -4.89 19.76 -13.74
C GLY A 84 -4.27 20.87 -14.61
N LYS A 85 -5.03 21.55 -15.46
CA LYS A 85 -4.55 22.46 -16.53
C LYS A 85 -3.53 23.50 -16.03
N GLY A 86 -3.69 24.06 -14.83
CA GLY A 86 -2.77 25.06 -14.26
C GLY A 86 -1.48 24.50 -13.61
N LEU A 87 -1.42 23.20 -13.31
CA LEU A 87 -0.21 22.51 -12.82
C LEU A 87 0.61 21.89 -13.97
N LEU A 88 0.02 21.81 -15.17
CA LEU A 88 0.53 21.10 -16.36
C LEU A 88 0.89 22.05 -17.53
N ASP A 89 1.08 23.35 -17.26
CA ASP A 89 1.13 24.43 -18.27
C ASP A 89 2.29 24.30 -19.31
N ASP A 90 3.33 23.52 -19.00
CA ASP A 90 4.44 23.21 -19.93
C ASP A 90 4.30 21.81 -20.57
N GLN A 91 3.57 21.67 -21.67
CA GLN A 91 3.06 20.42 -22.31
C GLN A 91 3.91 19.12 -22.30
N VAL A 92 5.24 19.14 -22.13
CA VAL A 92 6.10 17.93 -22.12
C VAL A 92 6.68 17.63 -20.72
N SER A 93 6.79 18.63 -19.83
CA SER A 93 7.40 18.48 -18.51
C SER A 93 6.54 17.82 -17.42
N PRO A 94 5.19 17.91 -17.42
CA PRO A 94 4.44 17.58 -16.23
C PRO A 94 4.03 16.10 -16.16
N CYS A 95 3.80 15.41 -17.27
CA CYS A 95 3.59 13.95 -17.26
C CYS A 95 4.85 13.22 -16.76
N ARG A 96 6.03 13.76 -17.11
CA ARG A 96 7.31 13.26 -16.63
C ARG A 96 7.45 13.44 -15.11
N ARG A 97 7.08 14.60 -14.57
CA ARG A 97 7.06 14.88 -13.12
C ARG A 97 6.05 14.00 -12.40
N PHE A 98 4.84 13.86 -12.95
CA PHE A 98 3.77 13.02 -12.40
C PHE A 98 4.24 11.57 -12.19
N ILE A 99 4.86 10.96 -13.20
CA ILE A 99 5.33 9.56 -13.10
C ILE A 99 6.44 9.42 -12.06
N TRP A 100 7.41 10.32 -12.03
CA TRP A 100 8.48 10.27 -11.02
C TRP A 100 7.91 10.40 -9.60
N VAL A 101 7.03 11.38 -9.38
CA VAL A 101 6.39 11.59 -8.08
C VAL A 101 5.58 10.36 -7.69
N PHE A 102 4.73 9.87 -8.60
CA PHE A 102 3.89 8.69 -8.35
C PHE A 102 4.74 7.46 -8.00
N THR A 103 5.76 7.15 -8.78
CA THR A 103 6.61 5.98 -8.50
C THR A 103 7.40 6.13 -7.22
N MET A 104 8.00 7.29 -6.95
CA MET A 104 8.76 7.50 -5.71
C MET A 104 7.88 7.35 -4.48
N VAL A 105 6.70 7.95 -4.49
CA VAL A 105 5.78 7.85 -3.36
C VAL A 105 5.23 6.43 -3.22
N ALA A 106 4.93 5.74 -4.33
CA ALA A 106 4.53 4.35 -4.31
C ALA A 106 5.62 3.44 -3.72
N THR A 107 6.89 3.64 -4.10
CA THR A 107 8.02 2.87 -3.56
C THR A 107 8.19 3.11 -2.06
N ILE A 108 8.09 4.36 -1.60
CA ILE A 108 8.15 4.68 -0.16
C ILE A 108 7.00 4.00 0.59
N PHE A 109 5.78 4.10 0.07
CA PHE A 109 4.61 3.47 0.66
C PHE A 109 4.76 1.94 0.73
N ILE A 110 5.22 1.30 -0.34
CA ILE A 110 5.50 -0.14 -0.37
C ILE A 110 6.55 -0.50 0.69
N GLY A 111 7.62 0.29 0.82
CA GLY A 111 8.64 0.08 1.85
C GLY A 111 8.07 0.15 3.27
N VAL A 112 7.26 1.18 3.55
CA VAL A 112 6.60 1.37 4.85
C VAL A 112 5.65 0.21 5.15
N THR A 113 4.82 -0.18 4.19
CA THR A 113 3.86 -1.28 4.39
C THR A 113 4.56 -2.62 4.61
N GLN A 114 5.62 -2.92 3.83
CA GLN A 114 6.41 -4.13 4.04
C GLN A 114 7.10 -4.15 5.40
N PHE A 115 7.65 -3.01 5.81
CA PHE A 115 8.26 -2.89 7.13
C PHE A 115 7.26 -3.15 8.27
N ILE A 116 6.02 -2.64 8.18
CA ILE A 116 4.95 -2.92 9.16
C ILE A 116 4.66 -4.42 9.23
N ILE A 117 4.52 -5.08 8.08
CA ILE A 117 4.21 -6.51 8.00
C ILE A 117 5.34 -7.32 8.65
N ILE A 118 6.60 -7.02 8.33
CA ILE A 118 7.76 -7.67 8.94
C ILE A 118 7.79 -7.47 10.44
N LEU A 119 7.53 -6.26 10.94
CA LEU A 119 7.49 -6.02 12.39
C LEU A 119 6.47 -6.91 13.08
N ARG A 120 5.31 -7.15 12.46
CA ARG A 120 4.29 -8.06 13.01
C ARG A 120 4.73 -9.51 13.00
N VAL A 121 5.33 -9.98 11.92
CA VAL A 121 5.90 -11.33 11.85
C VAL A 121 7.04 -11.48 12.87
N TYR A 122 7.90 -10.47 13.02
CA TYR A 122 8.94 -10.46 14.04
C TYR A 122 8.38 -10.57 15.47
N HIS A 123 7.30 -9.85 15.75
CA HIS A 123 6.61 -9.93 17.04
C HIS A 123 5.99 -11.29 17.33
N LEU A 124 5.64 -12.02 16.28
CA LEU A 124 5.10 -13.37 16.39
C LEU A 124 6.18 -14.40 16.80
N TRP A 125 7.44 -14.21 16.41
CA TRP A 125 8.56 -15.15 16.69
C TRP A 125 9.26 -14.97 18.05
N ASP A 126 8.58 -14.37 19.03
CA ASP A 126 9.09 -14.07 20.37
C ASP A 126 10.54 -13.53 20.39
N LYS A 127 10.84 -12.64 19.43
CA LYS A 127 12.11 -11.88 19.34
C LYS A 127 13.40 -12.72 19.18
N ARG A 128 13.34 -13.97 18.72
CA ARG A 128 14.55 -14.77 18.43
C ARG A 128 15.47 -14.05 17.43
N ARG A 129 16.74 -13.82 17.81
CA ARG A 129 17.71 -13.03 17.02
C ARG A 129 17.94 -13.55 15.60
N SER A 130 17.95 -14.88 15.41
CA SER A 130 18.13 -15.50 14.08
C SER A 130 17.04 -15.06 13.10
N MET A 131 15.78 -15.06 13.55
CA MET A 131 14.63 -14.69 12.71
C MET A 131 14.63 -13.19 12.37
N THR A 132 15.10 -12.33 13.28
CA THR A 132 15.30 -10.91 12.97
C THR A 132 16.25 -10.73 11.79
N VAL A 133 17.37 -11.45 11.79
CA VAL A 133 18.38 -11.36 10.73
C VAL A 133 17.81 -11.86 9.41
N ILE A 134 17.14 -13.01 9.40
CA ILE A 134 16.53 -13.58 8.19
C ILE A 134 15.48 -12.63 7.60
N LEU A 135 14.55 -12.13 8.41
CA LEU A 135 13.49 -11.22 7.95
C LEU A 135 14.05 -9.90 7.44
N PHE A 136 15.05 -9.33 8.13
CA PHE A 136 15.66 -8.06 7.74
C PHE A 136 16.50 -8.19 6.46
N LEU A 137 17.29 -9.26 6.33
CA LEU A 137 18.05 -9.53 5.10
C LEU A 137 17.11 -9.78 3.91
N GLY A 138 16.07 -10.59 4.10
CA GLY A 138 15.06 -10.84 3.08
C GLY A 138 14.36 -9.55 2.63
N PHE A 139 14.06 -8.65 3.56
CA PHE A 139 13.51 -7.32 3.27
C PHE A 139 14.48 -6.48 2.45
N LEU A 140 15.74 -6.34 2.88
CA LEU A 140 16.72 -5.54 2.17
C LEU A 140 16.93 -6.03 0.73
N ILE A 141 17.02 -7.35 0.53
CA ILE A 141 17.19 -7.95 -0.80
C ILE A 141 15.96 -7.68 -1.67
N SER A 142 14.77 -7.98 -1.16
CA SER A 142 13.52 -7.86 -1.94
C SER A 142 13.15 -6.41 -2.23
N PHE A 143 13.30 -5.52 -1.23
CA PHE A 143 12.98 -4.11 -1.37
C PHE A 143 13.98 -3.36 -2.26
N SER A 144 15.27 -3.69 -2.18
CA SER A 144 16.27 -3.12 -3.10
C SER A 144 16.02 -3.57 -4.53
N ALA A 145 15.73 -4.86 -4.76
CA ALA A 145 15.37 -5.37 -6.08
C ALA A 145 14.12 -4.66 -6.65
N ALA A 146 13.06 -4.54 -5.85
CA ALA A 146 11.84 -3.83 -6.24
C ALA A 146 12.10 -2.35 -6.56
N THR A 147 12.95 -1.68 -5.77
CA THR A 147 13.33 -0.26 -5.99
C THR A 147 14.10 -0.08 -7.29
N VAL A 148 15.11 -0.93 -7.54
CA VAL A 148 15.89 -0.89 -8.79
C VAL A 148 14.98 -1.12 -10.00
N LEU A 149 14.09 -2.13 -9.94
CA LEU A 149 13.13 -2.40 -11.00
C LEU A 149 12.13 -1.25 -11.19
N ALA A 150 11.70 -0.59 -10.12
CA ALA A 150 10.82 0.58 -10.19
C ALA A 150 11.52 1.77 -10.87
N VAL A 151 12.78 2.04 -10.55
CA VAL A 151 13.57 3.11 -11.21
C VAL A 151 13.75 2.81 -12.70
N ILE A 152 14.11 1.56 -13.05
CA ILE A 152 14.21 1.14 -14.46
C ILE A 152 12.88 1.30 -15.17
N THR A 153 11.76 0.96 -14.50
CA THR A 153 10.40 1.13 -15.03
C THR A 153 10.13 2.59 -15.37
N VAL A 154 10.41 3.51 -14.45
CA VAL A 154 10.20 4.95 -14.69
C VAL A 154 11.01 5.40 -15.89
N ILE A 155 12.31 5.10 -15.94
CA ILE A 155 13.19 5.52 -17.04
C ILE A 155 12.68 5.01 -18.39
N LYS A 156 12.20 3.76 -18.46
CA LYS A 156 11.67 3.16 -19.69
C LYS A 156 10.27 3.68 -20.08
N VAL A 157 9.46 4.08 -19.10
CA VAL A 157 8.09 4.60 -19.34
C VAL A 157 8.09 6.06 -19.76
N GLN A 158 9.08 6.87 -19.33
CA GLN A 158 9.13 8.31 -19.67
C GLN A 158 8.94 8.61 -21.16
N PRO A 159 9.65 7.95 -22.10
CA PRO A 159 9.54 8.29 -23.52
C PRO A 159 8.21 7.88 -24.16
N VAL A 160 7.48 6.92 -23.56
CA VAL A 160 6.20 6.40 -24.07
C VAL A 160 4.98 6.98 -23.34
N THR A 161 5.22 7.96 -22.47
CA THR A 161 4.16 8.67 -21.76
C THR A 161 3.70 9.85 -22.61
N HIS A 162 2.41 9.89 -22.91
CA HIS A 162 1.81 10.93 -23.74
C HIS A 162 0.74 11.69 -22.97
N PHE A 163 0.63 12.98 -23.26
CA PHE A 163 -0.50 13.80 -22.85
C PHE A 163 -1.66 13.57 -23.82
N PHE A 164 -2.83 13.24 -23.29
CA PHE A 164 -4.02 12.99 -24.08
C PHE A 164 -4.94 14.21 -24.05
N PRO A 165 -4.99 15.04 -25.12
CA PRO A 165 -5.71 16.31 -25.10
C PRO A 165 -7.23 16.16 -25.00
N PHE A 166 -7.79 15.03 -25.46
CA PHE A 166 -9.24 14.79 -25.41
C PHE A 166 -9.76 14.52 -23.99
N VAL A 167 -8.91 13.95 -23.12
CA VAL A 167 -9.20 13.72 -21.71
C VAL A 167 -8.47 14.68 -20.78
N ASN A 168 -7.50 15.47 -21.27
CA ASN A 168 -6.63 16.33 -20.45
C ASN A 168 -5.86 15.56 -19.36
N THR A 169 -5.42 14.33 -19.64
CA THR A 169 -4.68 13.49 -18.68
C THR A 169 -3.37 12.98 -19.23
N CYS A 170 -2.45 12.64 -18.34
CA CYS A 170 -1.23 11.92 -18.68
C CYS A 170 -1.50 10.41 -18.62
N GLY A 171 -1.02 9.66 -19.61
CA GLY A 171 -1.10 8.20 -19.59
C GLY A 171 -0.03 7.55 -20.44
N PHE A 172 0.00 6.22 -20.41
CA PHE A 172 0.88 5.38 -21.21
C PHE A 172 0.04 4.43 -22.06
N LEU A 173 0.49 4.17 -23.29
CA LEU A 173 -0.22 3.31 -24.24
C LEU A 173 0.07 1.82 -24.06
N GLU A 174 1.17 1.49 -23.38
CA GLU A 174 1.60 0.12 -23.16
C GLU A 174 2.02 -0.08 -21.71
N ILE A 175 1.67 -1.24 -21.15
CA ILE A 175 2.13 -1.62 -19.82
C ILE A 175 3.64 -1.87 -19.90
N PRO A 176 4.45 -1.22 -19.05
CA PRO A 176 5.88 -1.49 -19.05
C PRO A 176 6.15 -2.93 -18.66
N LYS A 177 6.96 -3.62 -19.48
CA LYS A 177 7.37 -5.01 -19.25
C LYS A 177 8.02 -5.24 -17.89
N THR A 178 8.54 -4.19 -17.24
CA THR A 178 9.17 -4.23 -15.93
C THR A 178 8.17 -4.24 -14.75
N LEU A 179 6.93 -3.76 -14.93
CA LEU A 179 5.93 -3.69 -13.85
C LEU A 179 5.54 -5.06 -13.28
N PRO A 180 5.27 -6.11 -14.09
CA PRO A 180 5.02 -7.45 -13.58
C PRO A 180 6.19 -7.99 -12.74
N TYR A 181 7.44 -7.69 -13.11
CA TYR A 181 8.60 -8.13 -12.32
C TYR A 181 8.69 -7.39 -10.97
N VAL A 182 8.36 -6.10 -10.92
CA VAL A 182 8.26 -5.35 -9.65
C VAL A 182 7.21 -6.00 -8.74
N LEU A 183 5.99 -6.18 -9.25
CA LEU A 183 4.88 -6.75 -8.47
C LEU A 183 5.15 -8.21 -8.08
N GLY A 184 5.74 -9.00 -8.97
CA GLY A 184 6.13 -10.38 -8.71
C GLY A 184 7.18 -10.51 -7.61
N SER A 185 8.19 -9.62 -7.60
CA SER A 185 9.21 -9.62 -6.55
C SER A 185 8.62 -9.32 -5.15
N LEU A 186 7.66 -8.40 -5.09
CA LEU A 186 6.95 -8.07 -3.85
C LEU A 186 6.04 -9.21 -3.39
N LEU A 187 5.33 -9.83 -4.33
CA LEU A 187 4.44 -10.97 -4.05
C LEU A 187 5.21 -12.19 -3.55
N LEU A 188 6.39 -12.45 -4.12
CA LEU A 188 7.27 -13.53 -3.67
C LEU A 188 7.71 -13.32 -2.22
N PHE A 189 8.03 -12.09 -1.85
CA PHE A 189 8.39 -11.75 -0.48
C PHE A 189 7.18 -11.90 0.48
N ASP A 190 5.98 -11.52 0.05
CA ASP A 190 4.77 -11.74 0.84
C ASP A 190 4.49 -13.23 1.06
N LEU A 191 4.68 -14.05 0.02
CA LEU A 191 4.56 -15.50 0.12
C LEU A 191 5.56 -16.05 1.14
N PHE A 192 6.81 -15.59 1.10
CA PHE A 192 7.82 -15.93 2.09
C PHE A 192 7.36 -15.57 3.52
N LEU A 193 6.80 -14.38 3.73
CA LEU A 193 6.30 -13.95 5.04
C LEU A 193 5.10 -14.79 5.52
N ILE A 194 4.19 -15.18 4.62
CA ILE A 194 3.06 -16.07 4.94
C ILE A 194 3.56 -17.46 5.32
N VAL A 195 4.48 -18.02 4.53
CA VAL A 195 5.08 -19.34 4.79
C VAL A 195 5.79 -19.33 6.14
N MET A 196 6.58 -18.28 6.40
CA MET A 196 7.16 -18.06 7.73
C MET A 196 6.03 -18.10 8.75
N ALA A 197 5.07 -17.16 8.73
CA ALA A 197 3.97 -17.07 9.70
C ALA A 197 3.27 -18.41 10.00
N ILE A 198 3.04 -19.24 8.98
CA ILE A 198 2.48 -20.60 9.13
C ILE A 198 3.43 -21.50 9.92
N PHE A 199 4.74 -21.52 9.62
CA PHE A 199 5.71 -22.28 10.39
C PHE A 199 5.72 -21.92 11.89
N ASN A 200 5.60 -20.65 12.27
CA ASN A 200 5.47 -20.31 13.71
C ASN A 200 4.18 -20.83 14.29
N ALA A 201 3.07 -20.76 13.56
CA ALA A 201 1.79 -21.28 14.03
C ALA A 201 1.87 -22.79 14.33
N LEU A 202 2.69 -23.53 13.56
CA LEU A 202 2.94 -24.95 13.77
C LEU A 202 3.94 -25.24 14.90
N GLU A 203 4.96 -24.39 15.08
CA GLU A 203 6.01 -24.57 16.09
C GLU A 203 5.57 -24.12 17.50
N THR A 204 4.59 -23.21 17.60
CA THR A 204 4.18 -22.64 18.90
C THR A 204 3.26 -23.60 19.67
N PRO A 205 3.66 -24.10 20.85
CA PRO A 205 2.79 -24.93 21.69
C PRO A 205 1.59 -24.13 22.22
N HIS A 206 0.44 -24.79 22.30
CA HIS A 206 -0.86 -24.19 22.64
C HIS A 206 -0.93 -23.88 24.15
N ASP A 207 -0.68 -22.63 24.55
CA ASP A 207 -0.65 -22.22 25.96
C ASP A 207 -1.94 -21.52 26.40
N THR A 208 -2.38 -21.68 27.66
CA THR A 208 -3.75 -21.35 28.11
C THR A 208 -4.04 -19.83 28.24
N HIS A 209 -3.00 -18.98 28.25
CA HIS A 209 -3.15 -17.52 28.13
C HIS A 209 -3.32 -17.04 26.67
N ALA A 210 -3.42 -17.97 25.71
CA ALA A 210 -3.41 -17.67 24.29
C ALA A 210 -4.71 -17.14 23.72
N GLU A 211 -5.87 -17.14 24.38
CA GLU A 211 -7.13 -16.86 23.67
C GLU A 211 -7.16 -15.47 22.98
N VAL A 212 -6.60 -14.43 23.62
CA VAL A 212 -6.49 -13.09 23.03
C VAL A 212 -5.41 -13.04 21.94
N PHE A 213 -4.27 -13.68 22.16
CA PHE A 213 -3.16 -13.76 21.20
C PHE A 213 -3.50 -14.63 19.98
N GLU A 214 -4.30 -15.67 20.16
CA GLU A 214 -4.77 -16.60 19.14
C GLU A 214 -5.81 -15.91 18.26
N ARG A 215 -6.75 -15.17 18.85
CA ARG A 215 -7.67 -14.32 18.08
C ARG A 215 -6.91 -13.26 17.27
N LEU A 216 -5.89 -12.64 17.87
CA LEU A 216 -5.05 -11.66 17.18
C LEU A 216 -4.19 -12.29 16.08
N HIS A 217 -3.68 -13.50 16.30
CA HIS A 217 -2.90 -14.27 15.34
C HIS A 217 -3.76 -14.70 14.15
N ARG A 218 -4.96 -15.21 14.41
CA ARG A 218 -5.96 -15.60 13.39
C ARG A 218 -6.40 -14.41 12.55
N ASP A 219 -6.63 -13.26 13.18
CA ASP A 219 -6.97 -12.02 12.49
C ASP A 219 -5.78 -11.47 11.68
N GLY A 220 -4.55 -11.61 12.18
CA GLY A 220 -3.32 -11.26 11.47
C GLY A 220 -3.07 -12.11 10.22
N ALA A 221 -3.27 -13.43 10.31
CA ALA A 221 -3.12 -14.34 9.19
C ALA A 221 -4.11 -14.06 8.05
N ARG A 222 -5.38 -13.80 8.39
CA ARG A 222 -6.40 -13.39 7.41
C ARG A 222 -6.02 -12.10 6.69
N LEU A 223 -5.46 -11.12 7.40
CA LEU A 223 -4.96 -9.90 6.77
C LEU A 223 -3.86 -10.20 5.76
N PHE A 224 -2.84 -10.98 6.14
CA PHE A 224 -1.72 -11.27 5.24
C PHE A 224 -2.21 -11.95 3.96
N LEU A 225 -3.17 -12.87 4.08
CA LEU A 225 -3.82 -13.51 2.94
C LEU A 225 -4.60 -12.51 2.07
N VAL A 226 -5.37 -11.59 2.67
CA VAL A 226 -6.09 -10.54 1.91
C VAL A 226 -5.11 -9.62 1.17
N LEU A 227 -4.04 -9.16 1.83
CA LEU A 227 -3.01 -8.31 1.20
C LEU A 227 -2.30 -9.04 0.05
N PHE A 228 -2.02 -10.34 0.23
CA PHE A 228 -1.45 -11.19 -0.81
C PHE A 228 -2.40 -11.33 -2.01
N ILE A 229 -3.69 -11.59 -1.78
CA ILE A 229 -4.69 -11.68 -2.85
C ILE A 229 -4.80 -10.36 -3.61
N LEU A 230 -4.85 -9.23 -2.89
CA LEU A 230 -4.91 -7.91 -3.52
C LEU A 230 -3.70 -7.67 -4.42
N ARG A 231 -2.49 -8.06 -3.98
CA ARG A 231 -1.27 -7.96 -4.80
C ARG A 231 -1.25 -8.95 -5.95
N LEU A 232 -1.73 -10.16 -5.76
CA LEU A 232 -1.88 -11.15 -6.83
C LEU A 232 -2.80 -10.62 -7.94
N ILE A 233 -3.93 -9.99 -7.58
CA ILE A 233 -4.84 -9.35 -8.54
C ILE A 233 -4.09 -8.25 -9.31
N THR A 234 -3.30 -7.39 -8.65
CA THR A 234 -2.52 -6.35 -9.36
C THR A 234 -1.48 -6.96 -10.31
N LEU A 235 -0.84 -8.07 -9.93
CA LEU A 235 0.12 -8.76 -10.77
C LEU A 235 -0.56 -9.34 -12.01
N ILE A 236 -1.69 -10.04 -11.84
CA ILE A 236 -2.47 -10.60 -12.95
C ILE A 236 -2.86 -9.47 -13.91
N MET A 237 -3.44 -8.38 -13.39
CA MET A 237 -3.82 -7.22 -14.21
C MET A 237 -2.64 -6.55 -14.91
N SER A 238 -1.42 -6.62 -14.37
CA SER A 238 -0.22 -6.11 -15.04
C SER A 238 0.27 -6.99 -16.19
N VAL A 239 -0.16 -8.26 -16.25
CA VAL A 239 0.24 -9.22 -17.29
C VAL A 239 -0.80 -9.32 -18.39
N VAL A 240 -2.08 -9.36 -18.03
CA VAL A 240 -3.19 -9.61 -18.99
C VAL A 240 -4.07 -8.40 -19.25
N GLY A 241 -4.00 -7.37 -18.41
CA GLY A 241 -4.89 -6.21 -18.49
C GLY A 241 -4.47 -5.16 -19.51
N ASN A 242 -5.34 -4.19 -19.73
CA ASN A 242 -5.01 -2.97 -20.47
C ASN A 242 -4.35 -1.94 -19.55
N PRO A 243 -3.53 -1.01 -20.06
CA PRO A 243 -2.83 0.00 -19.26
C PRO A 243 -3.70 0.78 -18.29
N ALA A 244 -4.86 1.24 -18.75
CA ALA A 244 -5.81 2.01 -17.94
C ALA A 244 -6.46 1.14 -16.86
N ASP A 245 -6.86 -0.09 -17.18
CA ASP A 245 -7.44 -1.03 -16.22
C ASP A 245 -6.43 -1.43 -15.13
N THR A 246 -5.17 -1.70 -15.52
CA THR A 246 -4.08 -1.96 -14.58
C THR A 246 -3.87 -0.79 -13.62
N PHE A 247 -3.84 0.44 -14.14
CA PHE A 247 -3.69 1.64 -13.32
C PHE A 247 -4.88 1.85 -12.37
N ALA A 248 -6.09 1.58 -12.85
CA ALA A 248 -7.31 1.66 -12.06
C ALA A 248 -7.28 0.67 -10.89
N VAL A 249 -6.95 -0.60 -11.17
CA VAL A 249 -6.83 -1.65 -10.16
C VAL A 249 -5.72 -1.33 -9.17
N LEU A 250 -4.56 -0.85 -9.63
CA LEU A 250 -3.48 -0.40 -8.75
C LEU A 250 -3.94 0.70 -7.79
N SER A 251 -4.71 1.68 -8.27
CA SER A 251 -5.23 2.78 -7.44
C SER A 251 -6.19 2.29 -6.36
N VAL A 252 -7.10 1.38 -6.72
CA VAL A 252 -8.05 0.77 -5.78
C VAL A 252 -7.32 -0.11 -4.75
N VAL A 253 -6.42 -0.98 -5.20
CA VAL A 253 -5.66 -1.88 -4.33
C VAL A 253 -4.76 -1.12 -3.37
N TRP A 254 -4.12 -0.04 -3.84
CA TRP A 254 -3.33 0.83 -2.96
C TRP A 254 -4.21 1.43 -1.85
N SER A 255 -5.37 1.97 -2.23
CA SER A 255 -6.32 2.55 -1.27
C SER A 255 -6.81 1.52 -0.24
N LEU A 256 -7.18 0.33 -0.69
CA LEU A 256 -7.59 -0.77 0.19
C LEU A 256 -6.46 -1.22 1.13
N ASN A 257 -5.23 -1.35 0.61
CA ASN A 257 -4.06 -1.70 1.44
C ASN A 257 -3.82 -0.66 2.54
N SER A 258 -3.92 0.63 2.22
CA SER A 258 -3.77 1.70 3.22
C SER A 258 -4.86 1.62 4.30
N VAL A 259 -6.13 1.41 3.92
CA VAL A 259 -7.26 1.26 4.84
C VAL A 259 -7.08 0.04 5.75
N LEU A 260 -6.79 -1.13 5.18
CA LEU A 260 -6.61 -2.38 5.92
C LEU A 260 -5.47 -2.27 6.95
N ILE A 261 -4.33 -1.71 6.54
CA ILE A 261 -3.18 -1.52 7.43
C ILE A 261 -3.49 -0.51 8.53
N SER A 262 -4.15 0.60 8.20
CA SER A 262 -4.53 1.65 9.17
C SER A 262 -5.50 1.12 10.23
N ARG A 263 -6.55 0.41 9.82
CA ARG A 263 -7.54 -0.18 10.74
C ARG A 263 -6.91 -1.14 11.73
N ILE A 264 -5.98 -1.97 11.29
CA ILE A 264 -5.34 -2.91 12.20
C ILE A 264 -4.34 -2.20 13.10
N HIS A 265 -3.64 -1.18 12.61
CA HIS A 265 -2.81 -0.35 13.47
C HIS A 265 -3.64 0.26 14.60
N LEU A 266 -4.80 0.85 14.29
CA LEU A 266 -5.72 1.42 15.27
C LEU A 266 -6.24 0.37 16.27
N ARG A 267 -6.59 -0.84 15.79
CA ARG A 267 -7.06 -1.94 16.65
C ARG A 267 -5.98 -2.41 17.62
N VAL A 268 -4.74 -2.56 17.14
CA VAL A 268 -3.61 -3.00 17.97
C VAL A 268 -3.28 -1.96 19.04
N GLU A 269 -3.21 -0.68 18.68
CA GLU A 269 -2.96 0.38 19.68
C GLU A 269 -4.14 0.54 20.65
N GLY A 270 -5.39 0.36 20.20
CA GLY A 270 -6.57 0.35 21.08
C GLY A 270 -6.52 -0.75 22.14
N LEU A 271 -6.13 -1.97 21.78
CA LEU A 271 -5.95 -3.08 22.73
C LEU A 271 -4.83 -2.80 23.74
N ARG A 272 -3.76 -2.13 23.31
CA ARG A 272 -2.66 -1.73 24.18
C ARG A 272 -3.15 -0.85 25.33
N PHE A 273 -4.02 0.13 25.05
CA PHE A 273 -4.60 0.97 26.10
C PHE A 273 -5.46 0.22 27.09
N LEU A 274 -6.26 -0.76 26.64
CA LEU A 274 -7.08 -1.57 27.52
C LEU A 274 -6.22 -2.38 28.50
N ASN A 275 -5.16 -3.04 28.01
CA ASN A 275 -4.25 -3.78 28.87
C ASN A 275 -3.49 -2.89 29.86
N PHE A 276 -3.07 -1.68 29.47
CA PHE A 276 -2.45 -0.74 30.42
C PHE A 276 -3.46 -0.10 31.40
N GLY A 277 -4.72 0.08 30.97
CA GLY A 277 -5.80 0.58 31.84
C GLY A 277 -6.19 -0.44 32.91
N VAL A 278 -6.30 -1.72 32.55
CA VAL A 278 -6.53 -2.82 33.49
C VAL A 278 -5.30 -3.04 34.38
N GLY A 279 -4.09 -2.94 33.84
CA GLY A 279 -2.84 -3.03 34.62
C GLY A 279 -2.68 -1.91 35.66
N LYS A 280 -3.20 -0.70 35.39
CA LYS A 280 -3.30 0.36 36.40
C LYS A 280 -4.40 0.09 37.44
N SER A 281 -5.52 -0.49 37.03
CA SER A 281 -6.61 -0.81 37.97
C SER A 281 -6.25 -1.95 38.92
N PHE A 282 -5.39 -2.88 38.51
CA PHE A 282 -4.89 -3.98 39.35
C PHE A 282 -3.77 -3.55 40.32
N LEU A 283 -3.17 -2.37 40.11
CA LEU A 283 -2.17 -1.77 41.00
C LEU A 283 -2.78 -0.76 41.99
N ILE A 284 -4.10 -0.56 41.95
CA ILE A 284 -4.85 0.35 42.84
C ILE A 284 -5.84 -0.43 43.73
N MET A 285 -5.84 -1.77 43.67
CA MET A 285 -6.56 -2.64 44.58
C MET A 285 -5.57 -3.51 45.36
#